data_AF-A0A6A3TWY7-F1
#
_entry.id   AF-A0A6A3TWY7-F1
#
_cell.length_a   1.000
_cell.length_b   1.000
_cell.length_c   1.000
_cell.angle_alpha   90.00
_cell.angle_beta   90.00
_cell.angle_gamma   90.00
#
_symmetry.space_group_name_H-M   'P 1'
#
loop_
_entity.id
_entity.type
_entity.pdbx_description
1 polymer ?
#
loop_
_entity_poly.entity_id
_entity_poly.type
_entity_poly.pdbx_seq_one_letter_code
_entity_poly.pdbx_strand_id
1 'polypeptide(L)'
;MVCYRALHGMCVGYEELRSMLRVAAETVGTRPLTDDFPNDKFTQCWLAKHPDLPARTAQLLDVDRASASTADVVLHYFNNLQSVMKTLDIFDKPNRIWNCDETGICPQGRGRVRVIRPKGLRANVQRSADRENVSIMACVNAAGERMPPLYIFKGVRRKHQWTAKAKKTARCAASYISNINGKWFLYWVKWFVSLLPPERPQLLVLDGHLAHIQLDVVKYGTENVVHLFALPAHTSHFLQPLDVAVLGVFKTLYESAVKRFSIQNDGKMPIKDDIAGIASAPLIEACCAENATKGFKDAGLYPLSLDVMMKKIIGNKPTVRRDELPHLSIILSQKAPLSNLLHVTERQKRVLRELDLNVDALNVVNLLSSTVVAPQAQKRKRGDWVDENYSGGQLLSYEMMVNAASAKAASIAKTKANKESAPMEKRARDAMNLHDKAGHQTERSKKTLEKWERAGVRREQKAERAAAQRAKAQRITAQCEQRLNRQEVVERAADGCTLWVDV
;
A
#
# COMPACT_ATOMS: atom_id res chain seq x y z
N MET A 1 -3.70 -33.77 -12.65
CA MET A 1 -2.59 -32.80 -12.67
C MET A 1 -3.02 -31.36 -12.36
N VAL A 2 -3.99 -30.78 -13.07
CA VAL A 2 -4.49 -29.41 -12.78
C VAL A 2 -4.92 -29.25 -11.31
N CYS A 3 -5.75 -30.17 -10.80
CA CYS A 3 -6.16 -30.16 -9.39
C CYS A 3 -4.97 -30.27 -8.43
N TYR A 4 -4.04 -31.21 -8.67
CA TYR A 4 -2.83 -31.38 -7.85
C TYR A 4 -2.00 -30.09 -7.80
N ARG A 5 -1.72 -29.47 -8.94
CA ARG A 5 -0.96 -28.21 -8.98
C ARG A 5 -1.68 -27.08 -8.25
N ALA A 6 -3.00 -26.98 -8.39
CA ALA A 6 -3.80 -26.00 -7.66
C ALA A 6 -3.72 -26.19 -6.14
N LEU A 7 -3.68 -27.44 -5.66
CA LEU A 7 -3.53 -27.77 -4.23
C LEU A 7 -2.20 -27.32 -3.63
N HIS A 8 -1.17 -27.15 -4.46
CA HIS A 8 0.15 -26.67 -4.05
C HIS A 8 0.40 -25.21 -4.44
N GLY A 9 -0.66 -24.43 -4.72
CA GLY A 9 -0.54 -23.02 -5.11
C GLY A 9 0.05 -22.76 -6.50
N MET A 10 0.25 -23.81 -7.31
CA MET A 10 0.81 -23.74 -8.65
C MET A 10 -0.28 -23.75 -9.73
N CYS A 11 -1.31 -22.92 -9.58
CA CYS A 11 -2.46 -22.86 -10.50
C CYS A 11 -2.02 -22.74 -11.96
N VAL A 12 -2.69 -23.49 -12.84
CA VAL A 12 -2.35 -23.57 -14.27
C VAL A 12 -2.93 -22.36 -15.01
N GLY A 13 -2.07 -21.61 -15.71
CA GLY A 13 -2.49 -20.50 -16.57
C GLY A 13 -3.23 -20.96 -17.83
N TYR A 14 -3.89 -20.04 -18.53
CA TYR A 14 -4.62 -20.38 -19.75
C TYR A 14 -3.69 -20.91 -20.86
N GLU A 15 -2.50 -20.32 -21.02
CA GLU A 15 -1.47 -20.78 -21.97
C GLU A 15 -0.88 -22.14 -21.55
N GLU A 16 -0.56 -22.31 -20.27
CA GLU A 16 -0.06 -23.59 -19.75
C GLU A 16 -1.08 -24.73 -19.94
N LEU A 17 -2.37 -24.45 -19.74
CA LEU A 17 -3.44 -25.40 -20.01
C LEU A 17 -3.46 -25.80 -21.48
N ARG A 18 -3.28 -24.84 -22.40
CA ARG A 18 -3.19 -25.13 -23.84
C ARG A 18 -2.00 -26.03 -24.15
N SER A 19 -0.83 -25.76 -23.57
CA SER A 19 0.35 -26.62 -23.71
C SER A 19 0.10 -28.03 -23.16
N MET A 20 -0.53 -28.15 -21.99
CA MET A 20 -0.88 -29.45 -21.39
C MET A 20 -1.87 -30.24 -22.27
N LEU A 21 -2.88 -29.57 -22.81
CA LEU A 21 -3.87 -30.19 -23.72
C LEU A 21 -3.24 -30.63 -25.03
N ARG A 22 -2.26 -29.87 -25.55
CA ARG A 22 -1.49 -30.26 -26.73
C ARG A 22 -0.68 -31.52 -26.46
N VAL A 23 0.12 -31.55 -25.39
CA VAL A 23 0.93 -32.72 -25.00
C VAL A 23 0.05 -33.94 -24.77
N ALA A 24 -1.12 -33.77 -24.13
CA ALA A 24 -2.08 -34.85 -23.94
C ALA A 24 -2.64 -35.38 -25.28
N ALA A 25 -2.89 -34.49 -26.24
CA ALA A 25 -3.37 -34.88 -27.55
C ALA A 25 -2.26 -35.52 -28.42
N GLU A 26 -1.00 -35.09 -28.28
CA GLU A 26 0.16 -35.68 -28.97
C GLU A 26 0.44 -37.10 -28.46
N THR A 27 0.24 -37.33 -27.16
CA THR A 27 0.51 -38.62 -26.51
C THR A 27 -0.60 -39.66 -26.70
N VAL A 28 -1.86 -39.23 -26.78
CA VAL A 28 -3.04 -40.12 -26.84
C VAL A 28 -3.71 -40.13 -28.21
N GLY A 29 -3.45 -39.12 -29.04
CA GLY A 29 -4.11 -38.93 -30.33
C GLY A 29 -3.61 -39.90 -31.40
N THR A 30 -4.55 -40.47 -32.15
CA THR A 30 -4.28 -41.28 -33.36
C THR A 30 -4.24 -40.45 -34.64
N ARG A 31 -4.53 -39.15 -34.57
CA ARG A 31 -4.59 -38.23 -35.72
C ARG A 31 -3.50 -37.17 -35.59
N PRO A 32 -2.89 -36.76 -36.72
CA PRO A 32 -1.93 -35.66 -36.71
C PRO A 32 -2.62 -34.37 -36.26
N LEU A 33 -1.98 -33.66 -35.34
CA LEU A 33 -2.48 -32.38 -34.83
C LEU A 33 -2.02 -31.25 -35.75
N THR A 34 -2.89 -30.27 -35.94
CA THR A 34 -2.54 -29.02 -36.64
C THR A 34 -1.70 -28.13 -35.73
N ASP A 35 -0.82 -27.30 -36.30
CA ASP A 35 0.04 -26.40 -35.51
C ASP A 35 -0.72 -25.45 -34.59
N ASP A 36 -1.91 -25.02 -34.99
CA ASP A 36 -2.79 -24.14 -34.20
C ASP A 36 -3.55 -24.86 -33.07
N PHE A 37 -3.39 -26.17 -32.93
CA PHE A 37 -4.06 -26.94 -31.89
C PHE A 37 -3.29 -26.91 -30.55
N PRO A 38 -4.00 -26.74 -29.41
CA PRO A 38 -5.42 -26.38 -29.29
C PRO A 38 -5.62 -24.88 -29.51
N ASN A 39 -6.67 -24.49 -30.25
CA ASN A 39 -7.04 -23.09 -30.47
C ASN A 39 -7.91 -22.52 -29.31
N ASP A 40 -8.16 -21.21 -29.31
CA ASP A 40 -8.93 -20.56 -28.23
C ASP A 40 -10.35 -21.10 -28.10
N LYS A 41 -11.01 -21.33 -29.23
CA LYS A 41 -12.37 -21.87 -29.25
C LYS A 41 -12.43 -23.26 -28.64
N PHE A 42 -11.49 -24.13 -28.99
CA PHE A 42 -11.38 -25.47 -28.41
C PHE A 42 -11.15 -25.39 -26.90
N THR A 43 -10.23 -24.54 -26.45
CA THR A 43 -9.89 -24.39 -25.03
C THR A 43 -11.09 -23.89 -24.22
N GLN A 44 -11.84 -22.91 -24.75
CA GLN A 44 -13.09 -22.43 -24.14
C GLN A 44 -14.17 -23.52 -24.09
N CYS A 45 -14.36 -24.28 -25.18
CA CYS A 45 -15.30 -25.41 -25.19
C CYS A 45 -14.87 -26.53 -24.23
N TRP A 46 -13.57 -26.80 -24.10
CA TRP A 46 -13.05 -27.78 -23.16
C TRP A 46 -13.33 -27.37 -21.72
N LEU A 47 -13.03 -26.11 -21.36
CA LEU A 47 -13.36 -25.54 -20.04
C LEU A 47 -14.87 -25.55 -19.77
N ALA A 48 -15.71 -25.25 -20.77
CA ALA A 48 -17.16 -25.31 -20.64
C ALA A 48 -17.68 -26.74 -20.36
N LYS A 49 -16.98 -27.78 -20.87
CA LYS A 49 -17.30 -29.19 -20.59
C LYS A 49 -16.77 -29.68 -19.23
N HIS A 50 -15.89 -28.92 -18.58
CA HIS A 50 -15.27 -29.27 -17.29
C HIS A 50 -15.65 -28.22 -16.23
N PRO A 51 -16.93 -28.18 -15.81
CA PRO A 51 -17.43 -27.17 -14.87
C PRO A 51 -16.76 -27.26 -13.49
N ASP A 52 -16.08 -28.36 -13.18
CA ASP A 52 -15.24 -28.59 -12.01
C ASP A 52 -13.93 -27.76 -12.01
N LEU A 53 -13.53 -27.19 -13.15
CA LEU A 53 -12.33 -26.33 -13.32
C LEU A 53 -12.71 -24.91 -13.78
N PRO A 54 -13.16 -24.02 -12.89
CA PRO A 54 -13.66 -22.71 -13.28
C PRO A 54 -12.48 -21.76 -13.52
N ALA A 55 -12.51 -21.02 -14.62
CA ALA A 55 -11.55 -19.93 -14.82
C ALA A 55 -11.80 -18.83 -13.78
N ARG A 56 -10.79 -18.51 -12.98
CA ARG A 56 -10.82 -17.43 -11.98
C ARG A 56 -9.60 -16.52 -12.14
N THR A 57 -9.74 -15.26 -11.79
CA THR A 57 -8.58 -14.36 -11.66
C THR A 57 -7.71 -14.85 -10.50
N ALA A 58 -6.44 -15.13 -10.80
CA ALA A 58 -5.49 -15.60 -9.79
C ALA A 58 -5.29 -14.53 -8.69
N GLN A 59 -5.21 -14.99 -7.44
CA GLN A 59 -4.72 -14.18 -6.33
C GLN A 59 -3.20 -14.35 -6.27
N LEU A 60 -2.47 -13.24 -6.33
CA LEU A 60 -1.02 -13.26 -6.19
C LEU A 60 -0.69 -13.57 -4.73
N LEU A 61 -0.07 -14.73 -4.51
CA LEU A 61 0.49 -15.11 -3.22
C LEU A 61 2.01 -15.11 -3.33
N ASP A 62 2.65 -14.48 -2.37
CA ASP A 62 4.10 -14.47 -2.26
C ASP A 62 4.63 -15.83 -1.79
N VAL A 63 5.81 -16.25 -2.28
CA VAL A 63 6.38 -17.57 -1.99
C VAL A 63 6.59 -17.77 -0.49
N ASP A 64 7.01 -16.72 0.23
CA ASP A 64 7.23 -16.77 1.68
C ASP A 64 5.90 -16.92 2.44
N ARG A 65 4.82 -16.35 1.90
CA ARG A 65 3.46 -16.55 2.46
C ARG A 65 2.97 -17.97 2.25
N ALA A 66 3.28 -18.57 1.11
CA ALA A 66 2.93 -19.96 0.84
C ALA A 66 3.71 -20.92 1.76
N SER A 67 5.01 -20.70 1.93
CA SER A 67 5.88 -21.55 2.75
C SER A 67 5.60 -21.43 4.26
N ALA A 68 5.21 -20.25 4.75
CA ALA A 68 4.85 -20.05 6.15
C ALA A 68 3.45 -20.57 6.52
N SER A 69 2.59 -20.81 5.52
CA SER A 69 1.23 -21.29 5.74
C SER A 69 1.20 -22.81 5.91
N THR A 70 1.77 -23.32 7.02
CA THR A 70 1.77 -24.74 7.37
C THR A 70 0.93 -25.03 8.61
N ALA A 71 0.46 -26.27 8.72
CA ALA A 71 -0.32 -26.74 9.87
C ALA A 71 0.41 -26.57 11.20
N ASP A 72 1.70 -26.88 11.22
CA ASP A 72 2.50 -26.86 12.44
C ASP A 72 2.70 -25.43 12.97
N VAL A 73 2.94 -24.46 12.07
CA VAL A 73 3.08 -23.04 12.44
C VAL A 73 1.77 -22.52 13.03
N VAL A 74 0.63 -22.83 12.40
CA VAL A 74 -0.69 -22.41 12.89
C VAL A 74 -1.05 -23.09 14.21
N LEU A 75 -0.77 -24.38 14.36
CA LEU A 75 -1.01 -25.12 15.59
C LEU A 75 -0.17 -24.58 16.75
N HIS A 76 1.11 -24.32 16.51
CA HIS A 76 1.99 -23.72 17.50
C HIS A 76 1.51 -22.32 17.93
N TYR A 77 1.14 -21.48 16.96
CA TYR A 77 0.54 -20.17 17.21
C TYR A 77 -0.73 -20.26 18.06
N PHE A 78 -1.66 -21.14 17.68
CA PHE A 78 -2.92 -21.35 18.38
C PHE A 78 -2.67 -21.77 19.83
N ASN A 79 -1.80 -22.75 20.07
CA ASN A 79 -1.50 -23.26 21.42
C ASN A 79 -0.89 -22.17 22.30
N ASN A 80 0.04 -21.38 21.76
CA ASN A 80 0.64 -20.25 22.48
C ASN A 80 -0.39 -19.18 22.81
N LEU A 81 -1.23 -18.81 21.84
CA LEU A 81 -2.28 -17.82 22.03
C LEU A 81 -3.31 -18.30 23.07
N GLN A 82 -3.74 -19.55 22.99
CA GLN A 82 -4.66 -20.17 23.94
C GLN A 82 -4.09 -20.13 25.36
N SER A 83 -2.81 -20.47 25.53
CA SER A 83 -2.11 -20.42 26.82
C SER A 83 -2.08 -19.00 27.39
N VAL A 84 -1.74 -18.01 26.56
CA VAL A 84 -1.73 -16.59 26.96
C VAL A 84 -3.14 -16.11 27.33
N MET A 85 -4.14 -16.36 26.50
CA MET A 85 -5.53 -15.96 26.77
C MET A 85 -6.07 -16.61 28.06
N LYS A 86 -5.66 -17.85 28.36
CA LYS A 86 -6.00 -18.54 29.61
C LYS A 86 -5.34 -17.89 30.81
N THR A 87 -4.04 -17.61 30.70
CA THR A 87 -3.25 -16.98 31.76
C THR A 87 -3.76 -15.58 32.10
N LEU A 88 -4.20 -14.83 31.09
CA LEU A 88 -4.73 -13.48 31.23
C LEU A 88 -6.21 -13.42 31.60
N ASP A 89 -6.93 -14.55 31.59
CA ASP A 89 -8.38 -14.64 31.81
C ASP A 89 -9.17 -13.69 30.89
N ILE A 90 -8.95 -13.79 29.56
CA ILE A 90 -9.58 -12.89 28.57
C ILE A 90 -10.41 -13.61 27.49
N PHE A 91 -10.68 -14.90 27.65
CA PHE A 91 -11.46 -15.69 26.68
C PHE A 91 -12.84 -15.12 26.40
N ASP A 92 -13.51 -14.56 27.40
CA ASP A 92 -14.87 -14.00 27.29
C ASP A 92 -14.88 -12.46 27.26
N LYS A 93 -13.72 -11.84 27.03
CA LYS A 93 -13.52 -10.38 27.15
C LYS A 93 -13.08 -9.77 25.81
N PRO A 94 -13.98 -9.65 24.82
CA PRO A 94 -13.63 -9.23 23.45
C PRO A 94 -13.08 -7.79 23.40
N ASN A 95 -13.52 -6.95 24.32
CA ASN A 95 -13.04 -5.56 24.44
C ASN A 95 -11.58 -5.45 24.89
N ARG A 96 -10.96 -6.55 25.34
CA ARG A 96 -9.56 -6.60 25.79
C ARG A 96 -8.59 -7.17 24.77
N ILE A 97 -9.08 -7.60 23.61
CA ILE A 97 -8.29 -8.24 22.55
C ILE A 97 -8.24 -7.29 21.36
N TRP A 98 -7.10 -6.63 21.20
CA TRP A 98 -6.85 -5.63 20.17
C TRP A 98 -6.02 -6.19 19.04
N ASN A 99 -6.22 -5.64 17.86
CA ASN A 99 -5.42 -5.91 16.68
C ASN A 99 -5.01 -4.59 16.02
N CYS A 100 -3.71 -4.43 15.73
CA CYS A 100 -3.20 -3.27 14.98
C CYS A 100 -2.40 -3.68 13.75
N ASP A 101 -2.44 -2.82 12.73
CA ASP A 101 -1.76 -3.05 11.47
C ASP A 101 -1.60 -1.74 10.67
N GLU A 102 -0.62 -1.72 9.76
CA GLU A 102 -0.36 -0.60 8.87
C GLU A 102 -0.79 -0.83 7.43
N THR A 103 -1.44 0.18 6.85
CA THR A 103 -1.71 0.22 5.41
C THR A 103 -1.13 1.47 4.76
N GLY A 104 -0.49 1.28 3.60
CA GLY A 104 -0.01 2.37 2.76
C GLY A 104 -1.05 2.82 1.72
N ILE A 105 -1.29 4.12 1.63
CA ILE A 105 -2.12 4.74 0.59
C ILE A 105 -1.37 5.89 -0.10
N CYS A 106 -1.73 6.21 -1.34
CA CYS A 106 -1.16 7.33 -2.09
C CYS A 106 -2.26 8.22 -2.69
N PRO A 107 -1.98 9.50 -3.00
CA PRO A 107 -2.96 10.41 -3.59
C PRO A 107 -3.40 9.96 -4.99
N GLN A 108 -2.51 9.31 -5.73
CA GLN A 108 -2.80 8.78 -7.06
C GLN A 108 -3.90 7.70 -7.08
N GLY A 109 -4.10 6.99 -5.96
CA GLY A 109 -4.86 5.75 -5.93
C GLY A 109 -4.05 4.58 -6.49
N ARG A 110 -4.58 3.36 -6.34
CA ARG A 110 -3.88 2.11 -6.74
C ARG A 110 -4.73 1.23 -7.68
N GLY A 111 -5.97 1.63 -7.98
CA GLY A 111 -6.89 0.82 -8.78
C GLY A 111 -6.74 0.98 -10.29
N ARG A 112 -6.67 -0.14 -11.02
CA ARG A 112 -7.02 -0.17 -12.45
C ARG A 112 -8.52 0.07 -12.58
N VAL A 113 -8.93 0.97 -13.47
CA VAL A 113 -10.34 1.33 -13.66
C VAL A 113 -10.80 0.80 -15.02
N ARG A 114 -11.90 0.04 -15.03
CA ARG A 114 -12.63 -0.21 -16.28
C ARG A 114 -13.34 1.08 -16.66
N VAL A 115 -13.05 1.57 -17.86
CA VAL A 115 -13.64 2.80 -18.41
C VAL A 115 -14.42 2.52 -19.67
N ILE A 116 -15.43 3.34 -19.90
CA ILE A 116 -16.21 3.36 -21.13
C ILE A 116 -15.61 4.43 -22.02
N ARG A 117 -15.36 4.10 -23.29
CA ARG A 117 -14.85 5.05 -24.28
C ARG A 117 -15.51 4.82 -25.64
N PRO A 118 -15.61 5.87 -26.49
CA PRO A 118 -15.91 5.68 -27.90
C PRO A 118 -14.86 4.79 -28.59
N LYS A 119 -15.29 4.04 -29.61
CA LYS A 119 -14.41 3.27 -30.50
C LYS A 119 -13.43 4.24 -31.17
N GLY A 120 -12.17 3.82 -31.34
CA GLY A 120 -11.10 4.67 -31.89
C GLY A 120 -10.37 5.60 -30.90
N LEU A 121 -10.93 5.95 -29.74
CA LEU A 121 -10.24 6.78 -28.75
C LEU A 121 -9.35 5.98 -27.78
N ARG A 122 -8.42 6.62 -27.08
CA ARG A 122 -7.62 5.96 -26.02
C ARG A 122 -8.39 5.96 -24.69
N ALA A 123 -8.25 4.89 -23.92
CA ALA A 123 -8.91 4.70 -22.61
C ALA A 123 -8.12 5.33 -21.46
N ASN A 124 -7.78 6.62 -21.58
CA ASN A 124 -6.93 7.31 -20.61
C ASN A 124 -7.75 7.84 -19.43
N VAL A 125 -7.21 7.67 -18.21
CA VAL A 125 -7.76 8.27 -16.98
C VAL A 125 -6.71 9.17 -16.37
N GLN A 126 -7.08 10.41 -16.08
CA GLN A 126 -6.19 11.33 -15.37
C GLN A 126 -6.22 11.04 -13.86
N ARG A 127 -5.04 11.05 -13.24
CA ARG A 127 -4.83 10.83 -11.80
C ARG A 127 -3.81 11.82 -11.27
N SER A 128 -3.72 11.93 -9.95
CA SER A 128 -2.68 12.76 -9.32
C SER A 128 -1.28 12.34 -9.76
N ALA A 129 -0.40 13.33 -9.95
CA ALA A 129 1.03 13.11 -10.15
C ALA A 129 1.75 12.79 -8.83
N ASP A 130 1.11 13.04 -7.69
CA ASP A 130 1.68 12.78 -6.37
C ASP A 130 1.58 11.28 -6.02
N ARG A 131 2.74 10.62 -5.95
CA ARG A 131 2.88 9.19 -5.64
C ARG A 131 3.45 8.94 -4.24
N GLU A 132 3.60 9.97 -3.41
CA GLU A 132 4.13 9.76 -2.06
C GLU A 132 3.15 8.94 -1.23
N ASN A 133 3.65 7.84 -0.68
CA ASN A 133 2.89 6.99 0.21
C ASN A 133 2.71 7.67 1.57
N VAL A 134 1.55 7.46 2.17
CA VAL A 134 1.23 7.78 3.57
C VAL A 134 0.76 6.49 4.20
N SER A 135 1.42 6.10 5.28
CA SER A 135 1.01 4.91 6.03
C SER A 135 0.00 5.30 7.10
N ILE A 136 -0.97 4.44 7.32
CA ILE A 136 -2.00 4.59 8.34
C ILE A 136 -1.87 3.40 9.26
N MET A 137 -1.62 3.66 10.55
CA MET A 137 -1.76 2.66 11.60
C MET A 137 -3.21 2.66 12.07
N ALA A 138 -3.89 1.53 11.90
CA ALA A 138 -5.25 1.29 12.37
C ALA A 138 -5.23 0.28 13.54
N CYS A 139 -6.21 0.37 14.43
CA CYS A 139 -6.35 -0.57 15.53
C CYS A 139 -7.82 -0.74 15.91
N VAL A 140 -8.24 -1.99 16.11
CA VAL A 140 -9.62 -2.40 16.45
C VAL A 140 -9.59 -3.51 17.50
N ASN A 141 -10.67 -3.69 18.26
CA ASN A 141 -10.81 -4.84 19.16
C ASN A 141 -11.88 -5.83 18.72
N ALA A 142 -11.91 -7.00 19.36
CA ALA A 142 -12.85 -8.06 19.05
C ALA A 142 -14.32 -7.70 19.41
N ALA A 143 -14.54 -6.64 20.20
CA ALA A 143 -15.87 -6.11 20.48
C ALA A 143 -16.38 -5.15 19.39
N GLY A 144 -15.53 -4.78 18.43
CA GLY A 144 -15.88 -3.88 17.32
C GLY A 144 -15.56 -2.41 17.57
N GLU A 145 -14.85 -2.09 18.65
CA GLU A 145 -14.35 -0.74 18.91
C GLU A 145 -13.09 -0.46 18.08
N ARG A 146 -12.85 0.82 17.79
CA ARG A 146 -11.69 1.26 16.99
C ARG A 146 -10.94 2.38 17.70
N MET A 147 -9.63 2.37 17.56
CA MET A 147 -8.77 3.49 17.96
C MET A 147 -8.72 4.56 16.86
N PRO A 148 -8.49 5.83 17.22
CA PRO A 148 -8.18 6.87 16.24
C PRO A 148 -6.91 6.52 15.45
N PRO A 149 -6.84 6.84 14.15
CA PRO A 149 -5.69 6.47 13.32
C PRO A 149 -4.47 7.35 13.57
N LEU A 150 -3.29 6.78 13.35
CA LEU A 150 -2.04 7.52 13.21
C LEU A 150 -1.64 7.57 11.73
N TYR A 151 -1.51 8.77 11.19
CA TYR A 151 -1.02 9.01 9.83
C TYR A 151 0.49 9.27 9.83
N ILE A 152 1.24 8.51 9.03
CA ILE A 152 2.70 8.60 8.94
C ILE A 152 3.06 9.14 7.55
N PHE A 153 3.52 10.38 7.52
CA PHE A 153 3.87 11.07 6.29
C PHE A 153 5.36 10.96 6.00
N LYS A 154 5.70 10.92 4.71
CA LYS A 154 7.10 11.07 4.28
C LYS A 154 7.61 12.47 4.63
N GLY A 155 8.67 12.55 5.43
CA GLY A 155 9.32 13.80 5.79
C GLY A 155 10.08 13.74 7.12
N VAL A 156 10.85 14.77 7.42
CA VAL A 156 11.57 14.94 8.69
C VAL A 156 10.78 15.79 9.69
N ARG A 157 9.97 16.72 9.16
CA ARG A 157 9.17 17.66 9.95
C ARG A 157 7.69 17.36 9.77
N ARG A 158 6.89 17.65 10.79
CA ARG A 158 5.42 17.58 10.69
C ARG A 158 4.87 18.88 10.18
N LYS A 159 3.88 18.80 9.30
CA LYS A 159 3.13 19.93 8.78
C LYS A 159 1.73 19.89 9.38
N HIS A 160 1.31 20.92 10.13
CA HIS A 160 0.00 20.90 10.79
C HIS A 160 -1.16 20.77 9.78
N GLN A 161 -0.96 21.29 8.56
CA GLN A 161 -1.93 21.21 7.48
C GLN A 161 -2.29 19.77 7.08
N TRP A 162 -1.42 18.79 7.35
CA TRP A 162 -1.70 17.37 7.07
C TRP A 162 -2.89 16.83 7.83
N THR A 163 -3.14 17.32 9.03
CA THR A 163 -4.24 16.87 9.89
C THR A 163 -5.38 17.88 10.00
N ALA A 164 -5.28 19.04 9.34
CA ALA A 164 -6.29 20.09 9.41
C ALA A 164 -7.68 19.61 8.92
N LYS A 165 -7.70 18.71 7.93
CA LYS A 165 -8.92 18.11 7.37
C LYS A 165 -9.26 16.74 7.97
N ALA A 166 -8.42 16.21 8.86
CA ALA A 166 -8.66 14.94 9.53
C ALA A 166 -9.58 15.13 10.74
N LYS A 167 -10.12 14.03 11.27
CA LYS A 167 -10.76 14.08 12.60
C LYS A 167 -9.77 14.55 13.66
N LYS A 168 -10.22 15.40 14.58
CA LYS A 168 -9.41 15.97 15.67
C LYS A 168 -8.71 14.91 16.55
N THR A 169 -9.29 13.72 16.63
CA THR A 169 -8.74 12.59 17.40
C THR A 169 -7.55 11.91 16.71
N ALA A 170 -7.38 12.09 15.40
CA ALA A 170 -6.27 11.51 14.67
C ALA A 170 -4.94 12.20 15.02
N ARG A 171 -3.85 11.45 14.93
CA ARG A 171 -2.49 11.97 15.14
C ARG A 171 -1.66 11.84 13.87
N CYS A 172 -0.57 12.58 13.80
CA CYS A 172 0.40 12.44 12.72
C CYS A 172 1.84 12.26 13.21
N ALA A 173 2.56 11.44 12.47
CA ALA A 173 4.00 11.26 12.56
C ALA A 173 4.64 11.59 11.20
N ALA A 174 5.95 11.85 11.24
CA ALA A 174 6.75 12.05 10.04
C ALA A 174 7.95 11.11 10.09
N SER A 175 8.17 10.36 9.02
CA SER A 175 9.37 9.53 8.88
C SER A 175 9.96 9.67 7.48
N TYR A 176 11.26 9.45 7.35
CA TYR A 176 11.97 9.66 6.07
C TYR A 176 11.39 8.85 4.90
N ILE A 177 10.84 7.66 5.19
CA ILE A 177 10.30 6.73 4.19
C ILE A 177 8.78 6.51 4.31
N SER A 178 8.06 7.27 5.15
CA SER A 178 6.63 7.07 5.45
C SER A 178 6.24 5.76 6.15
N ASN A 179 7.20 4.96 6.63
CA ASN A 179 6.93 3.77 7.43
C ASN A 179 7.05 4.10 8.92
N ILE A 180 6.42 3.28 9.76
CA ILE A 180 6.69 3.34 11.20
C ILE A 180 8.12 2.87 11.46
N ASN A 181 8.76 3.46 12.46
CA ASN A 181 9.99 2.94 13.05
C ASN A 181 9.70 2.64 14.52
N GLY A 182 10.60 1.94 15.21
CA GLY A 182 10.29 1.52 16.58
C GLY A 182 10.13 2.68 17.58
N LYS A 183 10.78 3.83 17.32
CA LYS A 183 10.53 5.07 18.07
C LYS A 183 9.08 5.56 17.91
N TRP A 184 8.58 5.65 16.68
CA TRP A 184 7.20 6.05 16.41
C TRP A 184 6.19 5.01 16.90
N PHE A 185 6.54 3.73 16.83
CA PHE A 185 5.72 2.66 17.38
C PHE A 185 5.62 2.76 18.90
N LEU A 186 6.73 3.02 19.62
CA LEU A 186 6.69 3.27 21.06
C LEU A 186 5.78 4.46 21.40
N TYR A 187 5.86 5.56 20.66
CA TYR A 187 4.98 6.72 20.88
C TYR A 187 3.52 6.39 20.58
N TRP A 188 3.28 5.54 19.58
CA TRP A 188 1.95 5.03 19.29
C TRP A 188 1.45 4.12 20.42
N VAL A 189 2.25 3.21 20.98
CA VAL A 189 1.86 2.36 22.12
C VAL A 189 1.57 3.20 23.36
N LYS A 190 2.40 4.22 23.66
CA LYS A 190 2.12 5.18 24.74
C LYS A 190 0.76 5.86 24.57
N TRP A 191 0.47 6.29 23.34
CA TRP A 191 -0.81 6.90 23.02
C TRP A 191 -1.96 5.88 23.08
N PHE A 192 -1.77 4.67 22.58
CA PHE A 192 -2.73 3.57 22.67
C PHE A 192 -3.10 3.27 24.12
N VAL A 193 -2.11 3.08 25.00
CA VAL A 193 -2.34 2.85 26.44
C VAL A 193 -3.12 4.00 27.08
N SER A 194 -2.86 5.25 26.68
CA SER A 194 -3.60 6.42 27.20
C SER A 194 -5.08 6.46 26.77
N LEU A 195 -5.45 5.72 25.73
CA LEU A 195 -6.82 5.62 25.22
C LEU A 195 -7.54 4.34 25.68
N LEU A 196 -6.80 3.40 26.28
CA LEU A 196 -7.39 2.16 26.78
C LEU A 196 -8.30 2.43 27.97
N PRO A 197 -9.37 1.63 28.13
CA PRO A 197 -10.19 1.68 29.32
C PRO A 197 -9.38 1.16 30.53
N PRO A 198 -9.77 1.42 31.79
CA PRO A 198 -8.93 1.14 32.97
C PRO A 198 -8.69 -0.35 33.21
N GLU A 199 -9.52 -1.23 32.63
CA GLU A 199 -9.45 -2.67 32.82
C GLU A 199 -8.12 -3.25 32.29
N ARG A 200 -7.56 -4.18 33.07
CA ARG A 200 -6.36 -4.94 32.73
C ARG A 200 -6.58 -6.42 33.02
N PRO A 201 -5.80 -7.33 32.41
CA PRO A 201 -4.81 -7.09 31.34
C PRO A 201 -5.45 -6.77 29.98
N GLN A 202 -4.66 -6.21 29.06
CA GLN A 202 -5.04 -6.00 27.65
C GLN A 202 -4.11 -6.82 26.75
N LEU A 203 -4.63 -7.41 25.67
CA LEU A 203 -3.86 -8.15 24.68
C LEU A 203 -3.85 -7.36 23.38
N LEU A 204 -2.67 -7.04 22.85
CA LEU A 204 -2.49 -6.42 21.54
C LEU A 204 -1.81 -7.42 20.61
N VAL A 205 -2.53 -7.85 19.57
CA VAL A 205 -2.05 -8.73 18.51
C VAL A 205 -1.58 -7.90 17.32
N LEU A 206 -0.39 -8.18 16.81
CA LEU A 206 0.25 -7.40 15.75
C LEU A 206 1.20 -8.26 14.91
N ASP A 207 1.69 -7.73 13.80
CA ASP A 207 2.70 -8.44 13.01
C ASP A 207 4.08 -8.51 13.71
N GLY A 208 4.91 -9.45 13.30
CA GLY A 208 6.25 -9.65 13.86
C GLY A 208 7.32 -8.66 13.38
N HIS A 209 6.96 -7.49 12.85
CA HIS A 209 7.95 -6.58 12.28
C HIS A 209 8.92 -6.02 13.35
N LEU A 210 10.20 -5.87 13.01
CA LEU A 210 11.27 -5.45 13.95
C LEU A 210 10.99 -4.11 14.64
N ALA A 211 10.25 -3.20 13.99
CA ALA A 211 9.85 -1.94 14.59
C ALA A 211 8.92 -2.15 15.80
N HIS A 212 8.17 -3.25 15.83
CA HIS A 212 7.15 -3.49 16.84
C HIS A 212 7.69 -4.21 18.08
N ILE A 213 8.76 -5.00 17.92
CA ILE A 213 9.32 -5.86 18.98
C ILE A 213 10.58 -5.23 19.60
N GLN A 214 10.67 -3.90 19.61
CA GLN A 214 11.78 -3.23 20.31
C GLN A 214 11.65 -3.40 21.83
N LEU A 215 12.79 -3.54 22.51
CA LEU A 215 12.82 -3.75 23.96
C LEU A 215 12.03 -2.69 24.74
N ASP A 216 12.14 -1.42 24.35
CA ASP A 216 11.43 -0.32 25.02
C ASP A 216 9.91 -0.44 24.90
N VAL A 217 9.42 -0.99 23.78
CA VAL A 217 8.00 -1.24 23.54
C VAL A 217 7.51 -2.38 24.43
N VAL A 218 8.27 -3.47 24.49
CA VAL A 218 7.95 -4.65 25.32
C VAL A 218 7.96 -4.28 26.81
N LYS A 219 8.97 -3.51 27.25
CA LYS A 219 9.06 -3.00 28.63
C LYS A 219 7.86 -2.12 28.97
N TYR A 220 7.57 -1.13 28.13
CA TYR A 220 6.45 -0.23 28.36
C TYR A 220 5.09 -0.95 28.36
N GLY A 221 4.90 -1.93 27.46
CA GLY A 221 3.71 -2.78 27.46
C GLY A 221 3.55 -3.55 28.76
N THR A 222 4.62 -4.22 29.20
CA THR A 222 4.66 -4.98 30.46
C THR A 222 4.33 -4.10 31.67
N GLU A 223 4.95 -2.92 31.77
CA GLU A 223 4.71 -1.94 32.85
C GLU A 223 3.25 -1.47 32.92
N ASN A 224 2.54 -1.46 31.79
CA ASN A 224 1.14 -1.02 31.70
C ASN A 224 0.14 -2.17 31.60
N VAL A 225 0.60 -3.42 31.83
CA VAL A 225 -0.19 -4.66 31.74
C VAL A 225 -0.89 -4.81 30.37
N VAL A 226 -0.16 -4.43 29.32
CA VAL A 226 -0.51 -4.63 27.91
C VAL A 226 0.44 -5.67 27.30
N HIS A 227 -0.10 -6.85 27.03
CA HIS A 227 0.65 -7.97 26.48
C HIS A 227 0.67 -7.87 24.96
N LEU A 228 1.88 -7.82 24.39
CA LEU A 228 2.10 -7.84 22.95
C LEU A 228 2.17 -9.29 22.48
N PHE A 229 1.44 -9.63 21.42
CA PHE A 229 1.45 -10.96 20.84
C PHE A 229 1.65 -10.89 19.32
N ALA A 230 2.80 -11.38 18.86
CA ALA A 230 3.17 -11.31 17.45
C ALA A 230 2.56 -12.46 16.64
N LEU A 231 2.09 -12.15 15.44
CA LEU A 231 1.71 -13.15 14.44
C LEU A 231 2.93 -13.90 13.92
N PRO A 232 2.79 -15.16 13.48
CA PRO A 232 3.82 -15.86 12.75
C PRO A 232 4.18 -15.11 11.47
N ALA A 233 5.46 -15.15 11.10
CA ALA A 233 5.93 -14.45 9.92
C ALA A 233 5.14 -14.84 8.66
N HIS A 234 4.85 -13.88 7.79
CA HIS A 234 4.15 -14.06 6.51
C HIS A 234 2.71 -14.63 6.60
N THR A 235 2.07 -14.64 7.77
CA THR A 235 0.69 -15.17 7.94
C THR A 235 -0.40 -14.09 8.04
N SER A 236 -0.05 -12.79 7.97
CA SER A 236 -1.02 -11.69 8.18
C SER A 236 -2.24 -11.79 7.26
N HIS A 237 -2.05 -12.24 6.01
CA HIS A 237 -3.12 -12.38 5.03
C HIS A 237 -4.29 -13.29 5.44
N PHE A 238 -4.15 -14.13 6.47
CA PHE A 238 -5.25 -14.93 7.02
C PHE A 238 -5.38 -14.91 8.56
N LEU A 239 -4.33 -14.58 9.31
CA LEU A 239 -4.35 -14.49 10.78
C LEU A 239 -4.50 -13.06 11.32
N GLN A 240 -4.37 -12.02 10.49
CA GLN A 240 -4.50 -10.62 10.92
C GLN A 240 -5.95 -10.12 10.68
N PRO A 241 -6.77 -9.88 11.72
CA PRO A 241 -8.13 -9.39 11.58
C PRO A 241 -8.30 -8.19 10.65
N LEU A 242 -7.40 -7.21 10.77
CA LEU A 242 -7.42 -6.00 9.95
C LEU A 242 -7.23 -6.31 8.45
N ASP A 243 -6.28 -7.18 8.08
CA ASP A 243 -6.07 -7.57 6.68
C ASP A 243 -7.26 -8.38 6.12
N VAL A 244 -7.83 -9.26 6.93
CA VAL A 244 -8.88 -10.20 6.51
C VAL A 244 -10.20 -9.49 6.16
N ALA A 245 -10.62 -8.49 6.93
CA ALA A 245 -11.96 -7.90 6.77
C ALA A 245 -12.00 -6.37 6.64
N VAL A 246 -10.98 -5.63 7.11
CA VAL A 246 -11.06 -4.17 7.25
C VAL A 246 -10.27 -3.45 6.15
N LEU A 247 -8.99 -3.76 5.99
CA LEU A 247 -8.09 -3.00 5.13
C LEU A 247 -8.42 -3.15 3.63
N GLY A 248 -8.96 -4.29 3.21
CA GLY A 248 -9.48 -4.49 1.85
C GLY A 248 -10.67 -3.58 1.53
N VAL A 249 -11.63 -3.47 2.46
CA VAL A 249 -12.80 -2.58 2.36
C VAL A 249 -12.35 -1.13 2.36
N PHE A 250 -11.46 -0.76 3.28
CA PHE A 250 -10.87 0.58 3.35
C PHE A 250 -10.24 1.01 2.03
N LYS A 251 -9.39 0.16 1.42
CA LYS A 251 -8.72 0.47 0.15
C LYS A 251 -9.74 0.73 -0.98
N THR A 252 -10.85 -0.01 -0.99
CA THR A 252 -11.93 0.14 -1.97
C THR A 252 -12.68 1.46 -1.79
N LEU A 253 -13.03 1.79 -0.55
CA LEU A 253 -13.69 3.05 -0.20
C LEU A 253 -12.79 4.26 -0.45
N TYR A 254 -11.50 4.15 -0.11
CA TYR A 254 -10.51 5.19 -0.36
C TYR A 254 -10.34 5.46 -1.86
N GLU A 255 -10.23 4.43 -2.71
CA GLU A 255 -10.17 4.60 -4.17
C GLU A 255 -11.43 5.30 -4.71
N SER A 256 -12.59 5.03 -4.12
CA SER A 256 -13.84 5.72 -4.46
C SER A 256 -13.87 7.18 -3.99
N ALA A 257 -13.27 7.49 -2.84
CA ALA A 257 -13.11 8.86 -2.35
C ALA A 257 -12.13 9.67 -3.22
N VAL A 258 -10.99 9.08 -3.60
CA VAL A 258 -10.00 9.69 -4.52
C VAL A 258 -10.63 10.02 -5.86
N LYS A 259 -11.47 9.13 -6.41
CA LYS A 259 -12.20 9.37 -7.68
C LYS A 259 -13.16 10.56 -7.60
N ARG A 260 -13.82 10.75 -6.45
CA ARG A 260 -14.77 11.86 -6.23
C ARG A 260 -14.07 13.18 -5.88
N PHE A 261 -12.79 13.12 -5.47
CA PHE A 261 -12.07 14.30 -5.00
C PHE A 261 -12.04 15.43 -6.03
N SER A 262 -11.77 15.14 -7.31
CA SER A 262 -11.71 16.18 -8.34
C SER A 262 -13.06 16.86 -8.55
N ILE A 263 -14.17 16.11 -8.47
CA ILE A 263 -15.53 16.66 -8.60
C ILE A 263 -15.84 17.60 -7.42
N GLN A 264 -15.37 17.25 -6.22
CA GLN A 264 -15.61 18.00 -4.99
C GLN A 264 -14.67 19.20 -4.78
N ASN A 265 -13.58 19.29 -5.56
CA ASN A 265 -12.53 20.29 -5.38
C ASN A 265 -12.22 21.05 -6.68
N ASP A 266 -13.24 21.32 -7.50
CA ASP A 266 -13.15 22.12 -8.73
C ASP A 266 -12.06 21.61 -9.70
N GLY A 267 -12.05 20.30 -9.93
CA GLY A 267 -11.11 19.63 -10.83
C GLY A 267 -9.74 19.36 -10.21
N LYS A 268 -9.41 19.90 -9.04
CA LYS A 268 -8.08 19.72 -8.45
C LYS A 268 -7.81 18.27 -8.10
N MET A 269 -6.61 17.81 -8.46
CA MET A 269 -6.14 16.47 -8.10
C MET A 269 -5.62 16.43 -6.66
N PRO A 270 -5.85 15.32 -5.92
CA PRO A 270 -5.42 15.21 -4.54
C PRO A 270 -3.89 15.18 -4.42
N ILE A 271 -3.35 15.77 -3.36
CA ILE A 271 -1.94 15.69 -2.99
C ILE A 271 -1.78 15.02 -1.63
N LYS A 272 -0.53 14.74 -1.23
CA LYS A 272 -0.23 14.15 0.09
C LYS A 272 -0.94 14.86 1.25
N ASP A 273 -1.01 16.19 1.21
CA ASP A 273 -1.59 16.99 2.28
C ASP A 273 -3.10 16.76 2.46
N ASP A 274 -3.80 16.28 1.43
CA ASP A 274 -5.25 16.02 1.48
C ASP A 274 -5.58 14.61 2.00
N ILE A 275 -4.59 13.71 2.09
CA ILE A 275 -4.81 12.28 2.38
C ILE A 275 -5.57 12.05 3.68
N ALA A 276 -5.18 12.70 4.78
CA ALA A 276 -5.83 12.41 6.06
C ALA A 276 -7.32 12.83 6.05
N GLY A 277 -7.67 13.87 5.29
CA GLY A 277 -9.07 14.25 5.07
C GLY A 277 -9.82 13.26 4.20
N ILE A 278 -9.21 12.84 3.08
CA ILE A 278 -9.82 11.87 2.16
C ILE A 278 -10.01 10.49 2.82
N ALA A 279 -9.04 10.04 3.61
CA ALA A 279 -9.03 8.72 4.22
C ALA A 279 -9.90 8.64 5.49
N SER A 280 -10.27 9.76 6.11
CA SER A 280 -10.96 9.75 7.41
C SER A 280 -12.30 9.02 7.35
N ALA A 281 -13.21 9.41 6.45
CA ALA A 281 -14.51 8.78 6.31
C ALA A 281 -14.42 7.30 5.86
N PRO A 282 -13.67 6.96 4.79
CA PRO A 282 -13.46 5.56 4.40
C PRO A 282 -12.92 4.67 5.52
N LEU A 283 -12.01 5.18 6.36
CA LEU A 283 -11.44 4.38 7.44
C LEU A 283 -12.43 4.11 8.57
N ILE A 284 -13.28 5.10 8.90
CA ILE A 284 -14.33 4.92 9.91
C ILE A 284 -15.35 3.89 9.46
N GLU A 285 -15.75 3.96 8.19
CA GLU A 285 -16.70 3.02 7.59
C GLU A 285 -16.10 1.61 7.50
N ALA A 286 -14.83 1.48 7.12
CA ALA A 286 -14.16 0.19 7.09
C ALA A 286 -13.96 -0.41 8.49
N CYS A 287 -13.58 0.40 9.48
CA CYS A 287 -13.42 -0.01 10.88
C CYS A 287 -14.75 0.02 11.66
N CYS A 288 -15.88 -0.26 11.02
CA CYS A 288 -17.15 -0.45 11.72
C CYS A 288 -17.12 -1.73 12.57
N ALA A 289 -18.03 -1.83 13.53
CA ALA A 289 -18.07 -2.93 14.48
C ALA A 289 -18.29 -4.28 13.77
N GLU A 290 -19.08 -4.30 12.70
CA GLU A 290 -19.40 -5.48 11.91
C GLU A 290 -18.15 -6.02 11.20
N ASN A 291 -17.36 -5.16 10.56
CA ASN A 291 -16.13 -5.58 9.87
C ASN A 291 -15.04 -5.99 10.86
N ALA A 292 -14.91 -5.28 11.98
CA ALA A 292 -13.95 -5.61 13.02
C ALA A 292 -14.26 -6.98 13.63
N THR A 293 -15.46 -7.18 14.19
CA THR A 293 -15.89 -8.46 14.78
C THR A 293 -15.80 -9.62 13.77
N LYS A 294 -16.21 -9.39 12.52
CA LYS A 294 -16.04 -10.37 11.43
C LYS A 294 -14.57 -10.69 11.18
N GLY A 295 -13.68 -9.69 11.16
CA GLY A 295 -12.24 -9.89 10.98
C GLY A 295 -11.64 -10.79 12.05
N PHE A 296 -12.00 -10.58 13.33
CA PHE A 296 -11.55 -11.44 14.43
C PHE A 296 -12.08 -12.86 14.32
N LYS A 297 -13.36 -13.02 13.97
CA LYS A 297 -13.99 -14.32 13.76
C LYS A 297 -13.37 -15.07 12.60
N ASP A 298 -13.20 -14.41 11.46
CA ASP A 298 -12.66 -14.98 10.24
C ASP A 298 -11.16 -15.29 10.39
N ALA A 299 -10.41 -14.53 11.19
CA ALA A 299 -9.02 -14.86 11.52
C ALA A 299 -8.89 -16.01 12.54
N GLY A 300 -10.02 -16.46 13.14
CA GLY A 300 -10.03 -17.45 14.21
C GLY A 300 -9.50 -16.92 15.54
N LEU A 301 -9.28 -15.61 15.66
CA LEU A 301 -8.68 -14.96 16.83
C LEU A 301 -9.70 -14.77 17.96
N TYR A 302 -10.95 -14.41 17.61
CA TYR A 302 -12.05 -14.31 18.57
C TYR A 302 -13.43 -14.57 17.91
N PRO A 303 -14.23 -15.54 18.39
CA PRO A 303 -13.85 -16.58 19.36
C PRO A 303 -12.65 -17.39 18.87
N LEU A 304 -11.79 -17.82 19.80
CA LEU A 304 -10.57 -18.54 19.46
C LEU A 304 -10.93 -19.89 18.79
N SER A 305 -10.50 -20.11 17.55
CA SER A 305 -10.88 -21.31 16.78
C SER A 305 -9.73 -21.81 15.89
N LEU A 306 -9.20 -22.98 16.24
CA LEU A 306 -8.18 -23.67 15.44
C LEU A 306 -8.75 -24.06 14.07
N ASP A 307 -10.00 -24.53 14.03
CA ASP A 307 -10.63 -24.97 12.77
C ASP A 307 -10.70 -23.85 11.73
N VAL A 308 -11.01 -22.63 12.16
CA VAL A 308 -11.06 -21.47 11.26
C VAL A 308 -9.65 -21.15 10.74
N MET A 309 -8.64 -21.11 11.62
CA MET A 309 -7.25 -20.87 11.21
C MET A 309 -6.76 -21.95 10.24
N MET A 310 -7.03 -23.22 10.54
CA MET A 310 -6.61 -24.38 9.76
C MET A 310 -7.29 -24.43 8.38
N LYS A 311 -8.54 -23.97 8.25
CA LYS A 311 -9.24 -23.88 6.95
C LYS A 311 -8.62 -22.87 5.99
N LYS A 312 -7.86 -21.89 6.50
CA LYS A 312 -7.25 -20.82 5.70
C LYS A 312 -5.80 -21.10 5.30
N ILE A 313 -5.24 -22.23 5.73
CA ILE A 313 -3.89 -22.67 5.36
C ILE A 313 -3.85 -22.96 3.86
N ILE A 314 -2.89 -22.32 3.18
CA ILE A 314 -2.71 -22.47 1.73
C ILE A 314 -1.69 -23.57 1.40
N GLY A 315 -0.77 -23.89 2.33
CA GLY A 315 0.42 -24.71 2.06
C GLY A 315 0.32 -26.23 2.24
N ASN A 316 -0.80 -26.79 2.73
CA ASN A 316 -0.98 -28.26 2.85
C ASN A 316 -2.42 -28.66 3.24
N LYS A 317 -3.39 -28.61 2.31
CA LYS A 317 -4.62 -29.43 2.45
C LYS A 317 -5.42 -29.58 1.15
N PRO A 318 -5.97 -30.78 0.86
CA PRO A 318 -7.06 -30.94 -0.09
C PRO A 318 -8.39 -30.54 0.57
N THR A 319 -9.34 -29.98 -0.20
CA THR A 319 -10.70 -30.53 -0.38
C THR A 319 -11.64 -29.65 -1.20
N VAL A 320 -12.37 -30.33 -2.09
CA VAL A 320 -13.84 -30.33 -2.32
C VAL A 320 -14.60 -29.00 -2.29
N ARG A 321 -15.29 -28.76 -3.41
CA ARG A 321 -16.38 -27.80 -3.59
C ARG A 321 -17.64 -28.25 -2.83
N ARG A 322 -18.40 -27.27 -2.32
CA ARG A 322 -19.81 -27.08 -2.69
C ARG A 322 -20.24 -25.66 -2.33
N ASP A 323 -20.71 -24.97 -3.37
CA ASP A 323 -21.89 -24.11 -3.44
C ASP A 323 -22.22 -23.24 -2.22
N GLU A 324 -22.04 -21.93 -2.41
CA GLU A 324 -23.10 -20.93 -2.28
C GLU A 324 -22.55 -19.57 -2.76
N LEU A 325 -23.16 -19.06 -3.84
CA LEU A 325 -22.99 -17.70 -4.33
C LEU A 325 -24.21 -16.88 -3.88
N PRO A 326 -24.05 -15.86 -3.04
CA PRO A 326 -25.03 -14.79 -2.98
C PRO A 326 -24.66 -13.73 -4.03
N HIS A 327 -25.44 -13.76 -5.11
CA HIS A 327 -25.95 -12.63 -5.89
C HIS A 327 -25.19 -11.29 -5.82
N LEU A 328 -24.72 -10.85 -7.00
CA LEU A 328 -24.57 -9.44 -7.30
C LEU A 328 -25.93 -8.74 -7.24
N SER A 329 -26.15 -7.92 -6.22
CA SER A 329 -27.04 -6.76 -6.33
C SER A 329 -26.60 -5.64 -5.39
N ILE A 330 -25.55 -4.91 -5.78
CA ILE A 330 -25.33 -3.56 -5.26
C ILE A 330 -24.97 -2.67 -6.45
N ILE A 331 -26.00 -2.31 -7.22
CA ILE A 331 -25.99 -1.09 -8.03
C ILE A 331 -27.29 -0.38 -7.69
N LEU A 332 -27.17 0.90 -7.32
CA LEU A 332 -28.22 1.86 -6.92
C LEU A 332 -28.56 1.93 -5.42
N SER A 333 -27.60 2.39 -4.61
CA SER A 333 -27.93 3.16 -3.41
C SER A 333 -26.75 4.05 -3.01
N GLN A 334 -26.50 5.09 -3.80
CA GLN A 334 -25.81 6.28 -3.32
C GLN A 334 -26.67 7.47 -3.75
N LYS A 335 -27.69 7.77 -2.95
CA LYS A 335 -28.30 9.10 -2.94
C LYS A 335 -27.16 10.07 -2.58
N ALA A 336 -26.64 10.76 -3.59
CA ALA A 336 -25.92 12.01 -3.34
C ALA A 336 -26.86 12.93 -2.52
N PRO A 337 -26.33 13.77 -1.62
CA PRO A 337 -27.16 14.70 -0.88
C PRO A 337 -27.95 15.56 -1.88
N LEU A 338 -29.28 15.58 -1.73
CA LEU A 338 -30.26 16.33 -2.52
C LEU A 338 -30.09 17.87 -2.39
N SER A 339 -28.97 18.35 -1.86
CA SER A 339 -28.74 19.76 -1.53
C SER A 339 -28.46 20.64 -2.74
N ASN A 340 -28.22 20.06 -3.93
CA ASN A 340 -27.87 20.81 -5.15
C ASN A 340 -28.97 20.78 -6.24
N LEU A 341 -30.17 20.28 -5.91
CA LEU A 341 -31.30 20.44 -6.82
C LEU A 341 -31.68 21.92 -6.91
N LEU A 342 -32.04 22.38 -8.10
CA LEU A 342 -32.59 23.71 -8.27
C LEU A 342 -33.87 23.79 -7.44
N HIS A 343 -33.89 24.67 -6.43
CA HIS A 343 -35.09 24.94 -5.66
C HIS A 343 -36.01 25.84 -6.47
N VAL A 344 -36.84 25.21 -7.30
CA VAL A 344 -37.79 25.91 -8.18
C VAL A 344 -39.11 26.13 -7.45
N THR A 345 -39.56 27.38 -7.36
CA THR A 345 -40.88 27.71 -6.76
C THR A 345 -42.02 27.15 -7.61
N GLU A 346 -43.21 26.91 -7.02
CA GLU A 346 -44.37 26.37 -7.76
C GLU A 346 -44.77 27.24 -8.97
N ARG A 347 -44.59 28.56 -8.87
CA ARG A 347 -44.81 29.49 -9.97
C ARG A 347 -43.85 29.23 -11.14
N GLN A 348 -42.58 29.01 -10.85
CA GLN A 348 -41.56 28.69 -11.87
C GLN A 348 -41.75 27.29 -12.45
N LYS A 349 -42.19 26.30 -11.65
CA LYS A 349 -42.56 24.97 -12.18
C LYS A 349 -43.72 25.05 -13.17
N ARG A 350 -44.69 25.94 -12.94
CA ARG A 350 -45.81 26.18 -13.87
C ARG A 350 -45.33 26.74 -15.21
N VAL A 351 -44.48 27.77 -15.18
CA VAL A 351 -43.89 28.37 -16.38
C VAL A 351 -43.02 27.37 -17.14
N LEU A 352 -42.26 26.52 -16.44
CA LEU A 352 -41.46 25.48 -17.08
C LEU A 352 -42.33 24.41 -17.77
N ARG A 353 -43.49 24.05 -17.19
CA ARG A 353 -44.46 23.17 -17.84
C ARG A 353 -45.11 23.82 -19.07
N GLU A 354 -45.39 25.12 -19.03
CA GLU A 354 -45.92 25.88 -20.18
C GLU A 354 -44.91 25.99 -21.34
N LEU A 355 -43.61 25.94 -21.03
CA LEU A 355 -42.51 25.94 -22.00
C LEU A 355 -42.02 24.52 -22.38
N ASP A 356 -42.72 23.47 -21.95
CA ASP A 356 -42.37 22.05 -22.16
C ASP A 356 -40.97 21.66 -21.64
N LEU A 357 -40.48 22.33 -20.60
CA LEU A 357 -39.19 22.09 -19.97
C LEU A 357 -39.34 21.28 -18.68
N ASN A 358 -38.69 20.11 -18.62
CA ASN A 358 -38.73 19.24 -17.45
C ASN A 358 -37.71 19.68 -16.39
N VAL A 359 -38.21 20.01 -15.19
CA VAL A 359 -37.38 20.37 -14.01
C VAL A 359 -36.42 19.25 -13.63
N ASP A 360 -36.83 17.99 -13.73
CA ASP A 360 -35.98 16.84 -13.43
C ASP A 360 -34.87 16.71 -14.47
N ALA A 361 -35.16 16.96 -15.75
CA ALA A 361 -34.14 17.00 -16.80
C ALA A 361 -33.13 18.14 -16.57
N LEU A 362 -33.61 19.33 -16.15
CA LEU A 362 -32.74 20.45 -15.77
C LEU A 362 -31.90 20.15 -14.55
N ASN A 363 -32.45 19.47 -13.54
CA ASN A 363 -31.70 19.02 -12.38
C ASN A 363 -30.65 17.98 -12.75
N VAL A 364 -30.96 17.04 -13.66
CA VAL A 364 -30.00 16.09 -14.21
C VAL A 364 -28.89 16.83 -14.97
N VAL A 365 -29.22 17.79 -15.82
CA VAL A 365 -28.23 18.61 -16.55
C VAL A 365 -27.39 19.45 -15.60
N ASN A 366 -27.95 20.01 -14.54
CA ASN A 366 -27.22 20.76 -13.51
C ASN A 366 -26.25 19.84 -12.74
N LEU A 367 -26.72 18.65 -12.34
CA LEU A 367 -25.89 17.63 -11.72
C LEU A 367 -24.76 17.18 -12.65
N LEU A 368 -25.06 16.92 -13.93
CA LEU A 368 -24.06 16.51 -14.92
C LEU A 368 -23.06 17.62 -15.23
N SER A 369 -23.50 18.87 -15.37
CA SER A 369 -22.62 20.03 -15.58
C SER A 369 -21.57 20.17 -14.47
N SER A 370 -21.95 19.89 -13.21
CA SER A 370 -21.01 19.88 -12.09
C SER A 370 -19.95 18.76 -12.17
N THR A 371 -20.17 17.72 -12.98
CA THR A 371 -19.21 16.63 -13.20
C THR A 371 -18.27 16.85 -14.39
N VAL A 372 -18.51 17.88 -15.23
CA VAL A 372 -17.71 18.19 -16.44
C VAL A 372 -16.48 19.06 -16.11
N VAL A 373 -16.05 19.10 -14.84
CA VAL A 373 -14.89 19.89 -14.45
C VAL A 373 -13.59 19.20 -14.90
N ALA A 374 -12.83 19.91 -15.74
CA ALA A 374 -11.55 19.41 -16.23
C ALA A 374 -10.56 19.21 -15.06
N PRO A 375 -9.92 18.04 -14.95
CA PRO A 375 -8.92 17.80 -13.92
C PRO A 375 -7.72 18.74 -14.02
N GLN A 376 -7.27 19.27 -12.88
CA GLN A 376 -6.14 20.19 -12.77
C GLN A 376 -5.10 19.69 -11.79
N ALA A 377 -3.83 19.82 -12.15
CA ALA A 377 -2.72 19.48 -11.26
C ALA A 377 -2.64 20.48 -10.09
N GLN A 378 -2.67 19.97 -8.86
CA GLN A 378 -2.51 20.78 -7.66
C GLN A 378 -1.03 20.84 -7.26
N LYS A 379 -0.47 22.05 -7.14
CA LYS A 379 0.88 22.25 -6.58
C LYS A 379 0.84 22.13 -5.06
N ARG A 380 1.88 21.52 -4.47
CA ARG A 380 2.04 21.47 -3.01
C ARG A 380 2.32 22.88 -2.47
N LYS A 381 1.52 23.31 -1.49
CA LYS A 381 1.73 24.58 -0.81
C LYS A 381 2.88 24.46 0.20
N ARG A 382 3.68 25.52 0.35
CA ARG A 382 4.57 25.66 1.52
C ARG A 382 3.70 25.70 2.78
N GLY A 383 4.11 25.07 3.86
CA GLY A 383 3.37 25.20 5.13
C GLY A 383 4.31 25.23 6.32
N ASP A 384 3.69 25.21 7.50
CA ASP A 384 4.35 25.54 8.74
C ASP A 384 4.78 24.27 9.43
N TRP A 385 6.08 24.20 9.70
CA TRP A 385 6.73 22.98 10.13
C TRP A 385 6.98 22.99 11.62
N VAL A 386 6.51 21.93 12.27
CA VAL A 386 6.79 21.64 13.67
C VAL A 386 7.95 20.63 13.73
N ASP A 387 9.00 21.03 14.44
CA ASP A 387 10.19 20.23 14.66
C ASP A 387 9.92 19.07 15.63
N GLU A 388 10.74 18.02 15.53
CA GLU A 388 10.63 16.84 16.40
C GLU A 388 10.94 17.17 17.87
N ASN A 389 11.87 18.10 18.11
CA ASN A 389 12.27 18.53 19.45
C ASN A 389 11.10 19.16 20.24
N TYR A 390 10.11 19.73 19.54
CA TYR A 390 8.92 20.29 20.20
C TYR A 390 8.03 19.19 20.81
N SER A 391 8.05 17.96 20.27
CA SER A 391 7.18 16.90 20.78
C SER A 391 7.63 16.29 22.10
N GLY A 392 8.90 16.41 22.51
CA GLY A 392 9.41 15.73 23.71
C GLY A 392 9.13 14.21 23.74
N GLY A 393 8.90 13.59 22.57
CA GLY A 393 8.50 12.20 22.44
C GLY A 393 7.01 11.88 22.54
N GLN A 394 6.12 12.87 22.33
CA GLN A 394 4.68 12.66 22.23
C GLN A 394 4.15 12.83 20.79
N LEU A 395 3.08 12.11 20.48
CA LEU A 395 2.29 12.30 19.26
C LEU A 395 1.43 13.56 19.41
N LEU A 396 1.77 14.63 18.67
CA LEU A 396 1.06 15.91 18.76
C LEU A 396 -0.32 15.83 18.10
N SER A 397 -1.30 16.49 18.71
CA SER A 397 -2.61 16.74 18.10
C SER A 397 -2.48 17.88 17.11
N TYR A 398 -3.52 18.07 16.28
CA TYR A 398 -3.63 19.25 15.43
C TYR A 398 -3.49 20.55 16.24
N GLU A 399 -4.20 20.67 17.37
CA GLU A 399 -4.19 21.87 18.22
C GLU A 399 -2.80 22.12 18.83
N MET A 400 -2.12 21.07 19.31
CA MET A 400 -0.75 21.19 19.82
C MET A 400 0.23 21.64 18.72
N MET A 401 0.07 21.17 17.48
CA MET A 401 0.90 21.60 16.36
C MET A 401 0.64 23.05 15.94
N VAL A 402 -0.62 23.50 15.97
CA VAL A 402 -0.96 24.91 15.71
C VAL A 402 -0.35 25.81 16.78
N ASN A 403 -0.47 25.44 18.06
CA ASN A 403 0.14 26.19 19.17
C ASN A 403 1.66 26.24 19.05
N ALA A 404 2.30 25.12 18.66
CA ALA A 404 3.73 25.07 18.39
C ALA A 404 4.16 26.03 17.28
N ALA A 405 3.41 26.04 16.18
CA ALA A 405 3.68 26.89 15.03
C ALA A 405 3.52 28.37 15.39
N SER A 406 2.46 28.72 16.12
CA SER A 406 2.20 30.07 16.61
C SER A 406 3.27 30.54 17.59
N ALA A 407 3.70 29.69 18.54
CA ALA A 407 4.78 30.01 19.47
C ALA A 407 6.12 30.27 18.77
N LYS A 408 6.43 29.46 17.74
CA LYS A 408 7.61 29.66 16.89
C LYS A 408 7.52 30.96 16.10
N ALA A 409 6.36 31.28 15.54
CA ALA A 409 6.13 32.54 14.82
C ALA A 409 6.28 33.76 15.76
N ALA A 410 5.74 33.69 16.97
CA ALA A 410 5.90 34.73 17.99
C ALA A 410 7.36 34.90 18.44
N SER A 411 8.11 33.80 18.62
CA SER A 411 9.54 33.84 18.93
C SER A 411 10.35 34.49 17.80
N ILE A 412 10.06 34.15 16.55
CA ILE A 412 10.70 34.77 15.37
C ILE A 412 10.36 36.26 15.31
N ALA A 413 9.09 36.63 15.52
CA ALA A 413 8.65 38.03 15.54
C ALA A 413 9.36 38.83 16.64
N LYS A 414 9.48 38.29 17.86
CA LYS A 414 10.22 38.90 18.96
C LYS A 414 11.71 39.07 18.64
N THR A 415 12.32 38.07 18.01
CA THR A 415 13.73 38.14 17.58
C THR A 415 13.93 39.17 16.47
N LYS A 416 12.97 39.29 15.54
CA LYS A 416 12.99 40.29 14.47
C LYS A 416 12.82 41.70 15.04
N ALA A 417 11.86 41.91 15.94
CA ALA A 417 11.66 43.17 16.65
C ALA A 417 12.90 43.58 17.46
N ASN A 418 13.55 42.64 18.16
CA ASN A 418 14.81 42.90 18.89
C ASN A 418 15.99 43.25 17.96
N LYS A 419 16.01 42.74 16.73
CA LYS A 419 16.99 43.15 15.70
C LYS A 419 16.65 44.53 15.12
N GLU A 420 15.37 44.80 14.91
CA GLU A 420 14.84 46.08 14.42
C GLU A 420 14.83 47.20 15.48
N SER A 421 15.11 46.89 16.75
CA SER A 421 15.38 47.87 17.82
C SER A 421 16.87 47.96 18.20
N ALA A 422 17.75 47.14 17.61
CA ALA A 422 19.18 47.16 17.91
C ALA A 422 19.86 48.44 17.39
N PRO A 423 20.89 48.98 18.10
CA PRO A 423 21.62 50.18 17.69
C PRO A 423 22.21 50.06 16.28
N MET A 424 22.27 51.18 15.55
CA MET A 424 22.66 51.22 14.13
C MET A 424 24.03 50.57 13.85
N GLU A 425 24.99 50.75 14.77
CA GLU A 425 26.33 50.14 14.68
C GLU A 425 26.33 48.61 14.74
N LYS A 426 25.41 48.00 15.52
CA LYS A 426 25.29 46.55 15.62
C LYS A 426 24.70 45.97 14.34
N ARG A 427 23.77 46.69 13.70
CA ARG A 427 23.22 46.28 12.39
C ARG A 427 24.27 46.36 11.28
N ALA A 428 25.11 47.39 11.29
CA ALA A 428 26.21 47.53 10.34
C ALA A 428 27.22 46.37 10.47
N ARG A 429 27.62 46.02 11.70
CA ARG A 429 28.48 44.86 11.98
C ARG A 429 27.84 43.53 11.57
N ASP A 430 26.57 43.32 11.87
CA ASP A 430 25.85 42.10 11.50
C ASP A 430 25.68 41.96 9.97
N ALA A 431 25.45 43.08 9.26
CA ALA A 431 25.36 43.11 7.79
C ALA A 431 26.72 42.79 7.13
N MET A 432 27.82 43.35 7.65
CA MET A 432 29.18 43.03 7.18
C MET A 432 29.50 41.53 7.39
N ASN A 433 29.19 41.00 8.57
CA ASN A 433 29.38 39.57 8.86
C ASN A 433 28.52 38.65 7.97
N LEU A 434 27.33 39.11 7.56
CA LEU A 434 26.47 38.38 6.61
C LEU A 434 27.03 38.40 5.19
N HIS A 435 27.59 39.53 4.75
CA HIS A 435 28.26 39.67 3.47
C HIS A 435 29.50 38.76 3.38
N ASP A 436 30.31 38.72 4.44
CA ASP A 436 31.48 37.83 4.52
C ASP A 436 31.08 36.35 4.53
N LYS A 437 30.00 35.98 5.23
CA LYS A 437 29.45 34.61 5.20
C LYS A 437 28.92 34.23 3.83
N ALA A 438 28.25 35.15 3.12
CA ALA A 438 27.77 34.91 1.76
C ALA A 438 28.93 34.69 0.78
N GLY A 439 30.02 35.49 0.91
CA GLY A 439 31.27 35.31 0.17
C GLY A 439 31.92 33.95 0.42
N HIS A 440 31.99 33.49 1.68
CA HIS A 440 32.50 32.15 1.98
C HIS A 440 31.62 31.01 1.45
N GLN A 441 30.31 31.24 1.33
CA GLN A 441 29.36 30.25 0.84
C GLN A 441 29.41 30.10 -0.70
N THR A 442 29.60 31.20 -1.42
CA THR A 442 29.88 31.19 -2.87
C THR A 442 31.24 30.55 -3.18
N GLU A 443 32.27 30.85 -2.39
CA GLU A 443 33.61 30.22 -2.48
C GLU A 443 33.53 28.70 -2.27
N ARG A 444 32.79 28.25 -1.25
CA ARG A 444 32.53 26.81 -1.01
C ARG A 444 31.77 26.18 -2.18
N SER A 445 30.78 26.87 -2.74
CA SER A 445 29.99 26.34 -3.85
C SER A 445 30.84 26.18 -5.11
N LYS A 446 31.73 27.13 -5.43
CA LYS A 446 32.72 27.00 -6.51
C LYS A 446 33.65 25.81 -6.31
N LYS A 447 34.26 25.68 -5.12
CA LYS A 447 35.13 24.52 -4.78
C LYS A 447 34.39 23.19 -4.87
N THR A 448 33.10 23.19 -4.56
CA THR A 448 32.26 21.99 -4.69
C THR A 448 32.05 21.66 -6.17
N LEU A 449 31.71 22.64 -7.00
CA LEU A 449 31.54 22.47 -8.45
C LEU A 449 32.82 21.91 -9.11
N GLU A 450 33.98 22.50 -8.82
CA GLU A 450 35.28 22.02 -9.32
C GLU A 450 35.58 20.57 -8.90
N LYS A 451 35.18 20.19 -7.67
CA LYS A 451 35.32 18.83 -7.18
C LYS A 451 34.41 17.85 -7.93
N TRP A 452 33.20 18.27 -8.30
CA TRP A 452 32.28 17.48 -9.11
C TRP A 452 32.78 17.31 -10.55
N GLU A 453 33.32 18.37 -11.17
CA GLU A 453 33.94 18.30 -12.51
C GLU A 453 35.15 17.34 -12.53
N ARG A 454 36.06 17.47 -11.56
CA ARG A 454 37.21 16.55 -11.41
C ARG A 454 36.75 15.10 -11.17
N ALA A 455 35.65 14.89 -10.46
CA ALA A 455 35.07 13.56 -10.26
C ALA A 455 34.43 13.01 -11.54
N GLY A 456 33.82 13.87 -12.38
CA GLY A 456 33.30 13.53 -13.70
C GLY A 456 34.40 13.02 -14.62
N VAL A 457 35.49 13.80 -14.77
CA VAL A 457 36.66 13.42 -15.58
C VAL A 457 37.26 12.10 -15.11
N ARG A 458 37.38 11.88 -13.80
CA ARG A 458 37.86 10.60 -13.24
C ARG A 458 36.94 9.42 -13.55
N ARG A 459 35.61 9.62 -13.59
CA ARG A 459 34.65 8.56 -13.93
C ARG A 459 34.75 8.18 -15.41
N GLU A 460 34.93 9.16 -16.27
CA GLU A 460 35.09 8.97 -17.71
C GLU A 460 36.37 8.21 -18.03
N GLN A 461 37.51 8.63 -17.48
CA GLN A 461 38.79 7.90 -17.59
C GLN A 461 38.70 6.46 -17.04
N LYS A 462 37.93 6.24 -15.97
CA LYS A 462 37.72 4.89 -15.43
C LYS A 462 36.84 4.04 -16.33
N ALA A 463 35.84 4.64 -16.98
CA ALA A 463 34.98 3.96 -17.96
C ALA A 463 35.76 3.56 -19.22
N GLU A 464 36.62 4.43 -19.74
CA GLU A 464 37.51 4.12 -20.88
C GLU A 464 38.47 2.97 -20.56
N ARG A 465 39.11 2.98 -19.38
CA ARG A 465 39.97 1.88 -18.94
C ARG A 465 39.21 0.56 -18.82
N ALA A 466 37.99 0.59 -18.30
CA ALA A 466 37.14 -0.60 -18.21
C ALA A 466 36.70 -1.11 -19.58
N ALA A 467 36.40 -0.21 -20.53
CA ALA A 467 36.07 -0.57 -21.91
C ALA A 467 37.27 -1.21 -22.62
N ALA A 468 38.48 -0.65 -22.45
CA ALA A 468 39.72 -1.23 -22.99
C ALA A 468 40.00 -2.64 -22.42
N GLN A 469 39.77 -2.85 -21.12
CA GLN A 469 39.90 -4.17 -20.49
C GLN A 469 38.88 -5.18 -21.03
N ARG A 470 37.63 -4.77 -21.24
CA ARG A 470 36.59 -5.63 -21.85
C ARG A 470 36.94 -6.01 -23.29
N ALA A 471 37.43 -5.06 -24.09
CA ALA A 471 37.86 -5.33 -25.46
C ALA A 471 39.06 -6.31 -25.49
N LYS A 472 39.99 -6.18 -24.54
CA LYS A 472 41.10 -7.14 -24.39
C LYS A 472 40.61 -8.53 -24.00
N ALA A 473 39.67 -8.62 -23.06
CA ALA A 473 39.06 -9.90 -22.66
C ALA A 473 38.34 -10.57 -23.83
N GLN A 474 37.54 -9.83 -24.60
CA GLN A 474 36.84 -10.35 -25.78
C GLN A 474 37.80 -10.89 -26.85
N ARG A 475 38.94 -10.22 -27.09
CA ARG A 475 39.98 -10.73 -28.00
C ARG A 475 40.59 -12.04 -27.51
N ILE A 476 40.84 -12.17 -26.21
CA ILE A 476 41.37 -13.40 -25.62
C ILE A 476 40.35 -14.53 -25.74
N THR A 477 39.06 -14.27 -25.45
CA THR A 477 37.99 -15.25 -25.60
C THR A 477 37.86 -15.74 -27.05
N ALA A 478 37.88 -14.83 -28.02
CA ALA A 478 37.82 -15.20 -29.44
C ALA A 478 39.05 -16.03 -29.89
N GLN A 479 40.24 -15.74 -29.35
CA GLN A 479 41.44 -16.55 -29.63
C GLN A 479 41.36 -17.95 -28.99
N CYS A 480 40.77 -18.07 -27.80
CA CYS A 480 40.51 -19.35 -27.16
C CYS A 480 39.49 -20.18 -27.94
N GLU A 481 38.39 -19.58 -28.39
CA GLU A 481 37.37 -20.26 -29.22
C GLU A 481 37.95 -20.76 -30.54
N GLN A 482 38.78 -19.96 -31.23
CA GLN A 482 39.46 -20.41 -32.44
C GLN A 482 40.44 -21.57 -32.21
N ARG A 483 41.11 -21.60 -31.05
CA ARG A 483 41.98 -22.73 -30.67
C ARG A 483 41.19 -23.99 -30.37
N LEU A 484 40.05 -23.87 -29.67
CA LEU A 484 39.17 -24.99 -29.36
C LEU A 484 38.60 -25.62 -30.64
N ASN A 485 38.11 -24.79 -31.56
CA ASN A 485 37.60 -25.26 -32.86
C ASN A 485 38.68 -25.96 -33.68
N ARG A 486 39.94 -25.51 -33.62
CA ARG A 486 41.06 -26.20 -34.27
C ARG A 486 41.39 -27.54 -33.62
N GLN A 487 41.28 -27.65 -32.29
CA GLN A 487 41.48 -28.93 -31.59
C GLN A 487 40.35 -29.93 -31.90
N GLU A 488 39.09 -29.50 -31.91
CA GLU A 488 37.95 -30.36 -32.28
C GLU A 488 38.03 -30.88 -33.72
N VAL A 489 38.55 -30.08 -34.66
CA VAL A 489 38.79 -30.52 -36.05
C VAL A 489 39.91 -31.56 -36.14
N VAL A 490 40.93 -31.47 -35.28
CA VAL A 490 42.04 -32.43 -35.21
C VAL A 490 41.60 -33.74 -34.54
N GLU A 491 40.78 -33.68 -33.48
CA GLU A 491 40.23 -34.88 -32.82
C GLU A 491 39.24 -35.63 -33.72
N ARG A 492 38.37 -34.93 -34.46
CA ARG A 492 37.48 -35.57 -35.45
C ARG A 492 38.21 -36.20 -36.64
N ALA A 493 39.43 -35.74 -36.95
CA ALA A 493 40.27 -36.37 -37.97
C ALA A 493 41.00 -37.62 -37.45
N ALA A 494 41.18 -37.75 -36.12
CA ALA A 494 41.82 -38.90 -35.49
C ALA A 494 40.84 -40.08 -35.26
N ASP A 495 39.56 -39.80 -35.00
CA ASP A 495 38.55 -40.82 -34.70
C ASP A 495 37.92 -41.50 -35.94
N GLY A 496 38.31 -41.11 -37.16
CA GLY A 496 37.73 -41.58 -38.42
C GLY A 496 38.33 -42.85 -39.03
N CYS A 497 39.29 -43.51 -38.38
CA CYS A 497 39.97 -44.69 -38.95
C CYS A 497 39.82 -45.94 -38.06
N THR A 498 38.72 -46.67 -38.23
CA THR A 498 38.61 -48.14 -38.05
C THR A 498 37.32 -48.61 -38.77
N LEU A 499 37.41 -49.26 -39.93
CA LEU A 499 37.56 -50.71 -40.21
C LEU A 499 36.21 -51.39 -40.64
N TRP A 500 36.08 -51.63 -41.97
CA TRP A 500 35.40 -52.71 -42.74
C TRP A 500 33.88 -52.98 -42.57
N VAL A 501 33.09 -53.58 -43.49
CA VAL A 501 33.28 -54.62 -44.54
C VAL A 501 32.20 -54.49 -45.65
N ASP A 502 32.54 -54.98 -46.85
CA ASP A 502 31.75 -55.32 -48.07
C ASP A 502 30.25 -55.68 -47.94
N VAL A 503 29.41 -55.23 -48.88
CA VAL A 503 28.96 -55.90 -50.15
C VAL A 503 28.30 -54.85 -51.05
#